data_AF-D3V9L6-F1
#
_entry.id   AF-D3V9L6-F1
#
_cell.length_a   1.000
_cell.length_b   1.000
_cell.length_c   1.000
_cell.angle_alpha   90.00
_cell.angle_beta   90.00
_cell.angle_gamma   90.00
#
_symmetry.space_group_name_H-M   'P 1'
#
loop_
_entity.id
_entity.type
_entity.pdbx_description
1 polymer ?
#
loop_
_entity_poly.entity_id
_entity_poly.type
_entity_poly.pdbx_seq_one_letter_code
_entity_poly.pdbx_strand_id
1 'polypeptide(L)' 'MESLVAQRINFIARMATSCECNHAEDKELALVWIAELSAPYEKRLSSYQNSLKNNILDSNILGNSDSIEE' A
#
# COMPACT_ATOMS: atom_id res chain seq x y z
N MET A 1 -13.61 -1.91 -10.13
CA MET A 1 -12.99 -3.11 -10.72
C MET A 1 -11.61 -3.25 -10.12
N GLU A 2 -11.26 -4.42 -9.57
CA GLU A 2 -9.94 -4.66 -8.97
C GLU A 2 -8.84 -4.57 -10.04
N SER A 3 -7.68 -4.01 -9.72
CA SER A 3 -6.57 -3.86 -10.66
C SER A 3 -6.04 -5.22 -11.13
N LEU A 4 -5.64 -5.34 -12.40
CA LEU A 4 -5.02 -6.57 -12.94
C LEU A 4 -3.82 -7.03 -12.10
N VAL A 5 -3.03 -6.09 -11.58
CA VAL A 5 -1.87 -6.42 -10.74
C VAL A 5 -2.31 -6.94 -9.37
N ALA A 6 -3.37 -6.39 -8.79
CA ALA A 6 -3.96 -6.91 -7.55
C ALA A 6 -4.53 -8.33 -7.74
N GLN A 7 -5.20 -8.59 -8.87
CA GLN A 7 -5.67 -9.94 -9.21
C GLN A 7 -4.51 -10.93 -9.35
N ARG A 8 -3.38 -10.52 -9.94
CA ARG A 8 -2.16 -11.35 -10.06
C ARG A 8 -1.55 -11.65 -8.69
N ILE A 9 -1.42 -10.64 -7.83
CA ILE A 9 -0.92 -10.83 -6.46
C ILE A 9 -1.81 -11.82 -5.71
N ASN A 10 -3.14 -11.64 -5.77
CA ASN A 10 -4.09 -12.53 -5.12
C ASN A 10 -3.98 -13.98 -5.65
N PHE A 11 -3.83 -14.14 -6.96
CA PHE A 11 -3.64 -15.45 -7.57
C PHE A 11 -2.36 -16.14 -7.10
N ILE A 12 -1.22 -15.44 -7.13
CA ILE A 12 0.08 -15.97 -6.69
C ILE A 12 0.03 -16.36 -5.22
N ALA A 13 -0.55 -15.50 -4.37
CA ALA A 13 -0.69 -15.78 -2.94
C ALA A 13 -1.49 -17.07 -2.70
N ARG A 14 -2.62 -17.24 -3.41
CA ARG A 14 -3.45 -18.46 -3.30
C ARG A 14 -2.67 -19.70 -3.72
N MET A 15 -1.92 -19.66 -4.82
CA MET A 15 -1.09 -20.78 -5.26
C MET A 15 0.04 -21.09 -4.28
N ALA A 16 0.71 -20.08 -3.71
CA ALA A 16 1.80 -20.29 -2.76
C ALA A 16 1.31 -20.91 -1.44
N THR A 17 0.07 -20.63 -1.07
CA THR A 17 -0.59 -21.21 0.12
C THR A 17 -1.30 -22.54 -0.13
N SER A 18 -1.57 -22.89 -1.39
CA SER A 18 -2.19 -24.16 -1.73
C SER A 18 -1.16 -25.29 -1.66
N CYS A 19 -1.64 -26.53 -1.51
CA CYS A 19 -0.80 -27.72 -1.56
C CYS A 19 -0.24 -28.02 -2.96
N GLU A 20 -0.44 -27.12 -3.94
CA GLU A 20 0.04 -27.26 -5.31
C GLU A 20 1.47 -26.72 -5.45
N CYS A 21 1.86 -25.76 -4.60
CA CYS A 21 3.22 -25.24 -4.50
C CYS A 21 3.94 -25.91 -3.32
N ASN A 22 4.58 -27.06 -3.55
CA ASN A 22 5.19 -27.86 -2.47
C ASN A 22 6.70 -27.70 -2.33
N HIS A 23 7.39 -27.14 -3.32
CA HIS A 23 8.82 -26.88 -3.20
C HIS A 23 9.07 -25.56 -2.47
N ALA A 24 10.00 -25.56 -1.53
CA ALA A 24 10.37 -24.36 -0.78
C ALA A 24 10.86 -23.23 -1.69
N GLU A 25 11.59 -23.57 -2.76
CA GLU A 25 12.09 -22.64 -3.77
C GLU A 25 10.95 -21.93 -4.52
N ASP A 26 9.90 -22.65 -4.90
CA ASP A 26 8.72 -22.09 -5.57
C ASP A 26 7.98 -21.10 -4.66
N LYS A 27 7.92 -21.39 -3.35
CA LYS A 27 7.31 -20.50 -2.35
C LYS A 27 8.12 -19.23 -2.15
N GLU A 28 9.43 -19.35 -2.08
CA GLU A 28 10.32 -18.20 -1.96
C GLU A 28 10.23 -17.29 -3.19
N LEU A 29 10.21 -17.89 -4.39
CA LEU A 29 10.01 -17.15 -5.64
C LEU A 29 8.65 -16.44 -5.68
N ALA A 30 7.58 -17.10 -5.21
CA ALA A 30 6.26 -16.48 -5.12
C ALA A 30 6.24 -15.28 -4.17
N LEU A 31 6.94 -15.35 -3.03
CA LEU A 31 7.08 -14.23 -2.10
C LEU A 31 7.82 -13.05 -2.73
N VAL A 32 8.89 -13.32 -3.49
CA VAL A 32 9.63 -12.28 -4.24
C VAL A 32 8.71 -11.58 -5.24
N TRP A 33 7.94 -12.32 -6.04
CA TRP A 33 7.02 -11.71 -7.00
C TRP A 33 5.91 -10.88 -6.35
N ILE A 34 5.37 -11.34 -5.22
CA ILE A 34 4.39 -10.56 -4.45
C ILE A 34 5.01 -9.25 -3.98
N ALA A 35 6.24 -9.27 -3.48
CA ALA A 35 6.96 -8.06 -3.05
C ALA A 35 7.21 -7.09 -4.22
N GLU A 36 7.70 -7.59 -5.35
CA GLU A 36 7.95 -6.76 -6.55
C GLU A 36 6.67 -6.13 -7.11
N LEU A 37 5.59 -6.91 -7.19
CA LEU A 37 4.30 -6.43 -7.69
C LEU A 37 3.63 -5.43 -6.74
N SER A 38 3.91 -5.52 -5.43
CA SER A 38 3.37 -4.63 -4.40
C SER A 38 4.19 -3.34 -4.19
N ALA A 39 5.48 -3.33 -4.50
CA ALA A 39 6.36 -2.16 -4.31
C ALA A 39 5.83 -0.83 -4.92
N PRO A 40 5.19 -0.81 -6.12
CA PRO A 40 4.61 0.42 -6.66
C PRO A 40 3.40 0.94 -5.86
N TYR A 41 2.68 0.05 -5.17
CA TYR A 41 1.52 0.41 -4.34
C TYR A 41 1.95 1.02 -3.01
N GLU A 42 3.07 0.57 -2.45
CA GLU A 42 3.64 1.12 -1.23
C GLU A 42 3.99 2.60 -1.41
N LYS A 43 4.70 2.95 -2.49
CA LYS A 43 5.04 4.36 -2.81
C LYS A 43 3.81 5.25 -2.94
N ARG A 44 2.76 4.76 -3.60
CA ARG A 44 1.49 5.51 -3.73
C ARG A 44 0.84 5.67 -2.36
N LEU A 45 0.76 4.61 -1.57
CA LEU A 45 0.15 4.66 -0.24
C LEU A 45 0.87 5.68 0.66
N SER A 46 2.20 5.69 0.68
CA SER A 46 2.99 6.67 1.43
C SER A 46 2.72 8.10 0.93
N SER A 47 2.60 8.31 -0.38
CA SER A 47 2.29 9.64 -0.92
C SER A 47 0.89 10.13 -0.53
N TYR A 48 -0.12 9.24 -0.54
CA TYR A 48 -1.47 9.56 -0.09
C TYR A 48 -1.50 9.85 1.41
N GLN A 49 -0.79 9.07 2.23
CA GLN A 49 -0.69 9.29 3.67
C GLN A 49 -0.02 10.63 4.00
N ASN A 50 1.07 10.97 3.29
CA ASN A 50 1.75 12.26 3.48
C ASN A 50 0.87 13.44 3.04
N SER A 51 0.17 13.31 1.91
CA SER A 51 -0.79 14.33 1.47
C SER A 51 -1.92 14.51 2.48
N LEU A 52 -2.51 13.42 2.97
CA LEU A 52 -3.56 13.47 3.99
C LEU A 52 -3.04 14.14 5.27
N LYS A 53 -1.83 13.77 5.72
CA LYS A 53 -1.20 14.35 6.91
C LYS A 53 -0.95 15.85 6.75
N ASN A 54 -0.49 16.30 5.59
CA ASN A 54 -0.26 17.72 5.30
C ASN A 54 -1.57 18.50 5.25
N ASN A 55 -2.62 17.97 4.61
CA ASN A 55 -3.94 18.62 4.61
C ASN A 55 -4.52 18.75 6.03
N ILE A 56 -4.33 17.76 6.89
CA ILE A 56 -4.74 17.83 8.29
C ILE A 56 -3.92 18.91 9.04
N LEU A 57 -2.61 18.98 8.82
CA LEU A 57 -1.75 20.01 9.41
C LEU A 57 -2.16 21.43 8.95
N ASP A 58 -2.40 21.62 7.66
CA ASP A 58 -2.82 22.91 7.10
C ASP A 58 -4.18 23.37 7.66
N SER A 59 -5.13 22.43 7.84
CA SER A 59 -6.43 22.74 8.44
C SER A 59 -6.34 23.16 9.92
N ASN A 60 -5.37 22.62 10.67
CA ASN A 60 -5.14 22.99 12.07
C ASN A 60 -4.42 24.34 12.21
N ILE A 61 -3.59 24.73 11.24
CA ILE A 61 -2.94 26.05 11.22
C ILE A 61 -3.97 27.13 10.88
N LEU A 62 -4.85 26.88 9.91
CA LEU A 62 -5.90 27.82 9.51
C LEU A 62 -6.98 28.02 10.60
N GLY A 63 -7.21 27.03 11.45
CA GLY A 63 -8.14 27.12 12.58
C GLY A 63 -7.60 27.88 13.81
N ASN A 64 -6.31 28.22 13.84
CA ASN A 64 -5.65 28.83 15.01
C ASN A 64 -5.23 30.29 14.79
N SER A 65 -5.56 30.90 13.64
CA SER A 65 -5.19 32.28 13.31
C SER A 65 -6.26 33.34 13.61
N ASP A 66 -7.46 32.96 14.08
CA ASP A 66 -8.60 33.88 14.26
C ASP A 66 -8.85 34.31 15.72
N SER A 67 -7.82 34.41 16.57
CA SER A 67 -8.07 34.76 17.99
C SER A 67 -6.98 35.56 18.67
N ILE A 68 -6.46 36.63 18.07
CA ILE A 68 -5.79 37.71 18.82
C ILE A 68 -6.06 39.06 18.15
N GLU A 69 -7.24 39.64 18.37
CA GLU A 69 -7.45 41.09 18.40
C GLU A 69 -8.54 41.40 19.45
N GLU A 70 -8.13 41.82 20.65
CA GLU A 70 -8.55 43.06 21.34
C GLU A 70 -7.85 43.19 22.71
#